data_AF-A0A7V9PKE0-F1
#
_entry.id   AF-A0A7V9PKE0-F1
#
_cell.length_a   1.000
_cell.length_b   1.000
_cell.length_c   1.000
_cell.angle_alpha   90.00
_cell.angle_beta   90.00
_cell.angle_gamma   90.00
#
_symmetry.space_group_name_H-M   'P 1'
#
loop_
_entity.id
_entity.type
_entity.pdbx_description
1 polymer ?
#
loop_
_entity_poly.entity_id
_entity_poly.type
_entity_poly.pdbx_seq_one_letter_code
_entity_poly.pdbx_strand_id
1 'polypeptide(L)'
;MCYVLYIASPLTLSEVRSMLPAGFTADGLAPDDERRFRGHFHPARTAARLLIGPCTCDLLLERDPDTHREESVLRARYGELRMSREAVIRALDGHRGHTPPERPEPPAHWQHALAGFVGEHARNAGPTVYWLHFAKGGPRAAPPEPPPAETITVADVRAAPATWLAEDKPVRVVR
;
A
#
# COMPACT_ATOMS: atom_id res chain seq x y z
N MET A 1 -11.32 1.80 -7.91
CA MET A 1 -10.83 1.74 -6.51
C MET A 1 -9.77 0.67 -6.51
N CYS A 2 -8.76 0.80 -5.68
CA CYS A 2 -7.69 -0.18 -5.62
C CYS A 2 -7.25 -0.27 -4.17
N TYR A 3 -6.48 -1.31 -3.88
CA TYR A 3 -5.66 -1.28 -2.71
C TYR A 3 -4.68 -0.09 -2.79
N VAL A 4 -4.39 0.48 -1.63
CA VAL A 4 -3.38 1.52 -1.43
C VAL A 4 -2.63 1.17 -0.15
N LEU A 5 -1.31 1.18 -0.22
CA LEU A 5 -0.43 0.95 0.92
C LEU A 5 0.12 2.29 1.36
N TYR A 6 -0.36 2.83 2.47
CA TYR A 6 0.13 4.05 3.05
C TYR A 6 1.32 3.75 3.97
N ILE A 7 2.27 4.68 4.01
CA ILE A 7 3.41 4.71 4.94
C ILE A 7 3.43 6.07 5.65
N ALA A 8 3.56 6.06 6.97
CA ALA A 8 3.90 7.22 7.77
C ALA A 8 5.27 6.99 8.42
N SER A 9 6.27 7.73 7.95
CA SER A 9 7.69 7.49 8.23
C SER A 9 8.35 8.69 8.90
N PRO A 10 9.28 8.49 9.85
CA PRO A 10 10.16 9.54 10.37
C PRO A 10 11.11 10.14 9.32
N LEU A 11 11.28 9.48 8.18
CA LEU A 11 12.10 9.96 7.06
C LEU A 11 11.33 10.93 6.15
N THR A 12 12.06 11.63 5.29
CA THR A 12 11.50 12.36 4.15
C THR A 12 11.09 11.42 3.02
N LEU A 13 10.23 11.89 2.11
CA LEU A 13 9.84 11.13 0.93
C LEU A 13 11.05 10.70 0.08
N SER A 14 12.06 11.56 -0.08
CA SER A 14 13.27 11.25 -0.84
C SER A 14 14.09 10.13 -0.18
N GLU A 15 14.22 10.16 1.15
CA GLU A 15 14.89 9.09 1.90
C GLU A 15 14.11 7.77 1.80
N VAL A 16 12.77 7.80 1.96
CA VAL A 16 11.92 6.61 1.74
C VAL A 16 12.15 6.02 0.35
N ARG A 17 12.11 6.85 -0.70
CA ARG A 17 12.35 6.40 -2.09
C ARG A 17 13.72 5.77 -2.27
N SER A 18 14.75 6.30 -1.61
CA SER A 18 16.12 5.76 -1.71
C SER A 18 16.28 4.37 -1.07
N MET A 19 15.39 4.02 -0.14
CA MET A 19 15.39 2.73 0.55
C MET A 19 14.51 1.68 -0.13
N LEU A 20 13.65 2.07 -1.07
CA LEU A 20 12.71 1.15 -1.70
C LEU A 20 13.42 0.08 -2.53
N PRO A 21 12.93 -1.16 -2.52
CA PRO A 21 13.41 -2.19 -3.44
C PRO A 21 13.17 -1.79 -4.90
N ALA A 22 13.95 -2.36 -5.82
CA ALA A 22 13.73 -2.15 -7.25
C ALA A 22 12.28 -2.52 -7.66
N GLY A 23 11.67 -1.69 -8.50
CA GLY A 23 10.28 -1.86 -8.95
C GLY A 23 9.22 -1.25 -8.03
N PHE A 24 9.61 -0.79 -6.83
CA PHE A 24 8.73 -0.06 -5.93
C PHE A 24 8.89 1.44 -6.11
N THR A 25 7.81 2.18 -5.95
CA THR A 25 7.82 3.64 -5.90
C THR A 25 7.04 4.14 -4.70
N ALA A 26 7.32 5.39 -4.31
CA ALA A 26 6.54 6.09 -3.29
C ALA A 26 6.06 7.42 -3.86
N ASP A 27 4.77 7.68 -3.72
CA ASP A 27 4.16 8.96 -4.10
C ASP A 27 3.67 9.70 -2.86
N GLY A 28 3.98 10.99 -2.80
CA GLY A 28 3.46 11.86 -1.74
C GLY A 28 1.93 11.90 -1.77
N LEU A 29 1.33 12.08 -0.60
CA LEU A 29 -0.09 12.40 -0.50
C LEU A 29 -0.32 13.88 -0.86
N ALA A 30 -1.57 14.27 -1.09
CA ALA A 30 -1.90 15.69 -1.17
C ALA A 30 -1.53 16.38 0.17
N PRO A 31 -1.15 17.66 0.18
CA PRO A 31 -0.64 18.32 1.39
C PRO A 31 -1.58 18.23 2.61
N ASP A 32 -2.89 18.28 2.38
CA ASP A 32 -3.89 18.19 3.45
C ASP A 32 -3.99 16.76 4.02
N ASP A 33 -3.96 15.77 3.13
CA ASP A 33 -3.95 14.35 3.49
C ASP A 33 -2.67 13.97 4.23
N GLU A 34 -1.51 14.46 3.77
CA GLU A 34 -0.23 14.24 4.45
C GLU A 34 -0.24 14.82 5.86
N ARG A 35 -0.70 16.06 6.04
CA ARG A 35 -0.80 16.68 7.38
C ARG A 35 -1.70 15.86 8.30
N ARG A 36 -2.88 15.47 7.81
CA ARG A 36 -3.85 14.67 8.57
C ARG A 36 -3.26 13.32 8.97
N PHE A 37 -2.70 12.58 8.00
CA PHE A 37 -2.18 11.25 8.23
C PHE A 37 -0.97 11.26 9.18
N ARG A 38 -0.05 12.22 8.98
CA ARG A 38 1.11 12.42 9.84
C ARG A 38 0.73 12.78 11.28
N GLY A 39 -0.31 13.61 11.46
CA GLY A 39 -0.79 14.01 12.79
C GLY A 39 -1.32 12.85 13.63
N HIS A 40 -1.77 11.76 13.02
CA HIS A 40 -2.22 10.57 13.73
C HIS A 40 -1.07 9.67 14.18
N PHE A 41 0.11 9.78 13.54
CA PHE A 41 1.21 8.83 13.71
C PHE A 41 2.53 9.54 14.03
N HIS A 42 2.60 10.19 15.19
CA HIS A 42 3.84 10.80 15.68
C HIS A 42 4.93 9.74 16.00
N PRO A 43 6.21 9.98 15.65
CA PRO A 43 6.80 11.20 15.09
C PRO A 43 7.03 11.14 13.56
N ALA A 44 6.02 10.77 12.76
CA ALA A 44 6.18 10.77 11.30
C ALA A 44 6.56 12.16 10.77
N ARG A 45 7.50 12.19 9.83
CA ARG A 45 7.94 13.38 9.08
C ARG A 45 7.23 13.45 7.72
N THR A 46 7.00 12.31 7.08
CA THR A 46 6.30 12.21 5.80
C THR A 46 5.18 11.17 5.83
N ALA A 47 4.18 11.38 4.98
CA ALA A 47 3.19 10.37 4.61
C ALA A 47 3.17 10.17 3.09
N ALA A 48 3.21 8.91 2.67
CA ALA A 48 3.24 8.55 1.26
C ALA A 48 2.41 7.29 1.01
N ARG A 49 2.21 6.98 -0.28
CA ARG A 49 1.69 5.70 -0.74
C ARG A 49 2.80 4.92 -1.42
N LEU A 50 2.87 3.62 -1.16
CA LEU A 50 3.78 2.68 -1.79
C LEU A 50 3.08 1.95 -2.93
N LEU A 51 3.79 1.82 -4.06
CA LEU A 51 3.28 1.25 -5.29
C LEU A 51 4.31 0.24 -5.86
N ILE A 52 3.83 -0.77 -6.56
CA ILE A 52 4.63 -1.54 -7.53
C ILE A 52 3.97 -1.28 -8.88
N GLY A 53 4.69 -0.60 -9.79
CA GLY A 53 4.08 -0.12 -11.02
C GLY A 53 3.01 0.95 -10.78
N PRO A 54 1.81 0.85 -11.40
CA PRO A 54 0.82 1.93 -11.39
C PRO A 54 -0.13 1.93 -10.18
N CYS A 55 -0.22 0.82 -9.43
CA CYS A 55 -1.12 0.70 -8.28
C CYS A 55 -0.59 -0.27 -7.21
N THR A 56 -1.20 -0.30 -6.03
CA THR A 56 -0.86 -1.25 -4.94
C THR A 56 -1.56 -2.61 -5.13
N CYS A 57 -2.41 -2.83 -6.14
CA CYS A 57 -2.97 -4.18 -6.36
C CYS A 57 -1.86 -5.21 -6.64
N ASP A 58 -0.80 -4.79 -7.35
CA ASP A 58 0.40 -5.58 -7.62
C ASP A 58 1.20 -5.92 -6.34
N LEU A 59 0.92 -5.22 -5.23
CA LEU A 59 1.47 -5.47 -3.89
C LEU A 59 0.61 -6.45 -3.08
N LEU A 60 -0.38 -7.12 -3.65
CA LEU A 60 -1.27 -7.99 -2.87
C LEU A 60 -1.77 -9.18 -3.66
N LEU A 61 -2.04 -8.97 -4.94
CA LEU A 61 -2.53 -9.99 -5.83
C LEU A 61 -1.37 -10.46 -6.69
N GLU A 62 -1.12 -11.77 -6.66
CA GLU A 62 -0.25 -12.40 -7.64
C GLU A 62 -0.83 -12.13 -9.03
N ARG A 63 0.03 -11.70 -9.96
CA ARG A 63 -0.41 -11.35 -11.31
C ARG A 63 -0.84 -12.61 -12.05
N ASP A 64 -2.08 -12.62 -12.49
CA ASP A 64 -2.64 -13.62 -13.39
C ASP A 64 -2.54 -13.08 -14.82
N PRO A 65 -1.87 -13.77 -15.77
CA PRO A 65 -1.76 -13.33 -17.16
C PRO A 65 -3.13 -13.12 -17.82
N ASP A 66 -4.17 -13.84 -17.38
CA ASP A 66 -5.51 -13.70 -17.94
C ASP A 66 -6.32 -12.58 -17.28
N THR A 67 -5.80 -11.90 -16.24
CA THR A 67 -6.41 -10.79 -15.48
C THR A 67 -7.78 -11.05 -14.83
N HIS A 68 -8.43 -12.17 -15.17
CA HIS A 68 -9.76 -12.54 -14.68
C HIS A 68 -9.79 -12.73 -13.17
N ARG A 69 -8.74 -13.31 -12.58
CA ARG A 69 -8.65 -13.48 -11.14
C ARG A 69 -8.57 -12.13 -10.41
N GLU A 70 -7.73 -11.21 -10.89
CA GLU A 70 -7.61 -9.86 -10.33
C GLU A 70 -8.97 -9.14 -10.40
N GLU A 71 -9.61 -9.14 -11.57
CA GLU A 71 -10.93 -8.53 -11.72
C GLU A 71 -11.99 -9.15 -10.81
N SER A 72 -11.99 -10.48 -10.65
CA SER A 72 -12.95 -11.19 -9.79
C SER A 72 -12.76 -10.78 -8.33
N VAL A 73 -11.53 -10.68 -7.84
CA VAL A 73 -11.23 -10.22 -6.48
C VAL A 73 -11.70 -8.78 -6.30
N LEU A 74 -11.38 -7.89 -7.24
CA LEU A 74 -11.82 -6.50 -7.17
C LEU A 74 -13.35 -6.40 -7.19
N ARG A 75 -14.04 -7.16 -8.03
CA ARG A 75 -15.52 -7.25 -8.07
C ARG A 75 -16.11 -7.69 -6.75
N ALA A 76 -15.53 -8.71 -6.10
CA ALA A 76 -15.97 -9.15 -4.78
C ALA A 76 -15.84 -8.02 -3.75
N ARG A 77 -14.69 -7.33 -3.69
CA ARG A 77 -14.46 -6.19 -2.79
C ARG A 77 -15.42 -5.03 -3.06
N TYR A 78 -15.70 -4.74 -4.32
CA TYR A 78 -16.70 -3.73 -4.70
C TYR A 78 -18.12 -4.09 -4.22
N GLY A 79 -18.45 -5.38 -4.24
CA GLY A 79 -19.71 -5.91 -3.72
C GLY A 79 -19.84 -5.72 -2.21
N GLU A 80 -18.77 -5.98 -1.45
CA GLU A 80 -18.72 -5.78 0.00
C GLU A 80 -18.91 -4.30 0.39
N LEU A 81 -18.40 -3.38 -0.45
CA LEU A 81 -18.65 -1.94 -0.32
C LEU A 81 -20.05 -1.49 -0.79
N ARG A 82 -20.94 -2.42 -1.15
CA ARG A 82 -22.32 -2.18 -1.60
C ARG A 82 -22.42 -1.16 -2.74
N MET A 83 -21.46 -1.19 -3.66
CA MET A 83 -21.44 -0.25 -4.77
C MET A 83 -22.51 -0.57 -5.81
N SER A 84 -23.04 0.48 -6.45
CA SER A 84 -23.83 0.32 -7.67
C SER A 84 -22.98 -0.32 -8.78
N ARG A 85 -23.60 -1.16 -9.61
CA ARG A 85 -22.96 -1.78 -10.79
C ARG A 85 -22.21 -0.77 -11.67
N GLU A 86 -22.78 0.40 -11.93
CA GLU A 86 -22.12 1.43 -12.73
C GLU A 86 -20.82 1.95 -12.10
N ALA A 87 -20.82 2.15 -10.79
CA ALA A 87 -19.63 2.57 -10.06
C ALA A 87 -18.55 1.48 -10.08
N VAL A 88 -18.95 0.20 -10.03
CA VAL A 88 -18.04 -0.95 -10.19
C VAL A 88 -17.40 -0.96 -11.58
N ILE A 89 -18.21 -0.79 -12.63
CA ILE A 89 -17.73 -0.76 -14.02
C ILE A 89 -16.71 0.38 -14.20
N ARG A 90 -17.07 1.62 -13.81
CA ARG A 90 -16.16 2.77 -13.88
C ARG A 90 -14.86 2.55 -13.10
N ALA A 91 -14.95 1.89 -11.95
CA ALA A 91 -13.79 1.61 -11.10
C ALA A 91 -12.85 0.57 -11.73
N LEU A 92 -13.40 -0.47 -12.37
CA LEU A 92 -12.63 -1.46 -13.12
C LEU A 92 -12.01 -0.86 -14.38
N ASP A 93 -12.74 -0.03 -15.12
CA ASP A 93 -12.21 0.62 -16.33
C ASP A 93 -11.05 1.56 -16.00
N GLY A 94 -11.13 2.30 -14.89
CA GLY A 94 -10.00 3.10 -14.39
C GLY A 94 -8.79 2.23 -14.01
N HIS A 95 -9.02 1.08 -13.37
CA HIS A 95 -7.95 0.15 -13.05
C HIS A 95 -7.27 -0.42 -14.31
N ARG A 96 -8.06 -0.82 -15.32
CA ARG A 96 -7.57 -1.24 -16.63
C ARG A 96 -6.77 -0.12 -17.31
N GLY A 97 -7.25 1.12 -17.30
CA GLY A 97 -6.57 2.27 -17.91
C GLY A 97 -5.24 2.65 -17.25
N HIS A 98 -5.04 2.29 -15.98
CA HIS A 98 -3.75 2.45 -15.29
C HIS A 98 -2.78 1.28 -15.53
N THR A 99 -3.19 0.26 -16.27
CA THR A 99 -2.36 -0.92 -16.58
C THR A 99 -1.57 -0.65 -17.87
N PRO A 100 -0.26 -0.34 -17.82
CA PRO A 100 0.53 -0.29 -19.04
C PRO A 100 0.60 -1.70 -19.68
N PRO A 101 0.65 -1.81 -21.02
CA PRO A 101 0.74 -3.12 -21.70
C PRO A 101 2.05 -3.86 -21.40
N GLU A 102 3.13 -3.12 -21.13
CA GLU A 102 4.42 -3.65 -20.67
C GLU A 102 4.60 -3.30 -19.19
N ARG A 103 3.93 -4.03 -18.30
CA ARG A 103 4.20 -3.90 -16.85
C ARG A 103 5.54 -4.59 -16.56
N PRO A 104 6.54 -3.92 -15.96
CA PRO A 104 7.65 -4.65 -15.36
C PRO A 104 7.07 -5.62 -14.33
N GLU A 105 7.49 -6.89 -14.38
CA GLU A 105 7.09 -7.89 -13.40
C GLU A 105 7.45 -7.37 -11.99
N PRO A 106 6.58 -7.56 -10.99
CA PRO A 106 7.01 -7.37 -9.62
C PRO A 106 8.23 -8.27 -9.41
N PRO A 107 9.23 -7.85 -8.63
CA PRO A 107 10.30 -8.76 -8.26
C PRO A 107 9.70 -10.08 -7.75
N ALA A 108 10.26 -11.21 -8.19
CA ALA A 108 9.89 -12.49 -7.61
C ALA A 108 9.93 -12.38 -6.08
N HIS A 109 8.88 -12.83 -5.41
CA HIS A 109 8.73 -12.71 -3.96
C HIS A 109 8.67 -11.26 -3.44
N TRP A 110 7.94 -10.36 -4.10
CA TRP A 110 7.75 -8.97 -3.66
C TRP A 110 7.36 -8.84 -2.17
N GLN A 111 6.62 -9.80 -1.60
CA GLN A 111 6.28 -9.87 -0.18
C GLN A 111 7.53 -9.91 0.71
N HIS A 112 8.51 -10.70 0.32
CA HIS A 112 9.80 -10.79 1.01
C HIS A 112 10.64 -9.53 0.79
N ALA A 113 10.60 -8.94 -0.41
CA ALA A 113 11.26 -7.66 -0.68
C ALA A 113 10.67 -6.53 0.18
N LEU A 114 9.34 -6.47 0.30
CA LEU A 114 8.63 -5.52 1.17
C LEU A 114 8.96 -5.77 2.64
N ALA A 115 8.92 -7.02 3.11
CA ALA A 115 9.31 -7.37 4.48
C ALA A 115 10.77 -7.02 4.79
N GLY A 116 11.67 -7.22 3.82
CA GLY A 116 13.07 -6.80 3.88
C GLY A 116 13.20 -5.29 4.01
N PHE A 117 12.51 -4.54 3.15
CA PHE A 117 12.42 -3.08 3.23
C PHE A 117 11.90 -2.61 4.59
N VAL A 118 10.80 -3.19 5.08
CA VAL A 118 10.22 -2.85 6.39
C VAL A 118 11.23 -3.09 7.51
N GLY A 119 11.96 -4.20 7.47
CA GLY A 119 13.01 -4.51 8.45
C GLY A 119 14.17 -3.51 8.42
N GLU A 120 14.67 -3.17 7.23
CA GLU A 120 15.73 -2.17 7.07
C GLU A 120 15.24 -0.76 7.41
N HIS A 121 14.00 -0.42 7.06
CA HIS A 121 13.39 0.85 7.39
C HIS A 121 13.23 1.02 8.90
N ALA A 122 12.69 0.02 9.61
CA ALA A 122 12.60 0.05 11.07
C ALA A 122 13.98 0.16 11.75
N ARG A 123 15.02 -0.46 11.18
CA ARG A 123 16.39 -0.37 11.68
C ARG A 123 17.00 1.02 11.53
N ASN A 124 16.78 1.69 10.39
CA ASN A 124 17.44 2.94 10.04
C ASN A 124 16.64 4.19 10.42
N ALA A 125 15.31 4.14 10.34
CA ALA A 125 14.40 5.25 10.61
C ALA A 125 13.75 5.19 12.00
N GLY A 126 13.62 3.98 12.56
CA GLY A 126 12.84 3.73 13.77
C GLY A 126 11.36 3.41 13.48
N PRO A 127 10.49 3.52 14.50
CA PRO A 127 9.09 3.11 14.41
C PRO A 127 8.34 3.75 13.23
N THR A 128 7.74 2.91 12.39
CA THR A 128 7.08 3.34 11.13
C THR A 128 5.71 2.70 11.03
N VAL A 129 4.71 3.44 10.56
CA VAL A 129 3.35 2.92 10.36
C VAL A 129 3.14 2.57 8.90
N TYR A 130 2.60 1.38 8.66
CA TYR A 130 2.13 0.89 7.37
C TYR A 130 0.64 0.63 7.46
N TRP A 131 -0.12 1.05 6.45
CA TRP A 131 -1.56 0.83 6.44
C TRP A 131 -2.05 0.44 5.07
N LEU A 132 -2.59 -0.77 4.96
CA LEU A 132 -3.24 -1.23 3.77
C LEU A 132 -4.74 -0.89 3.81
N HIS A 133 -5.24 -0.24 2.78
CA HIS A 133 -6.64 0.15 2.68
C HIS A 133 -7.17 0.01 1.24
N PHE A 134 -8.41 -0.43 1.08
CA PHE A 134 -9.08 -0.47 -0.22
C PHE A 134 -9.89 0.80 -0.47
N ALA A 135 -9.38 1.67 -1.34
CA ALA A 135 -9.75 3.08 -1.31
C ALA A 135 -10.54 3.55 -2.54
N LYS A 136 -11.60 4.33 -2.30
CA LYS A 136 -12.36 5.03 -3.35
C LYS A 136 -11.51 6.12 -3.99
N GLY A 137 -11.06 5.89 -5.22
CA GLY A 137 -10.15 6.81 -5.93
C GLY A 137 -8.89 6.14 -6.47
N GLY A 138 -8.72 4.84 -6.19
CA GLY A 138 -7.57 4.08 -6.70
C GLY A 138 -6.26 4.58 -6.10
N PRO A 139 -5.15 4.56 -6.85
CA PRO A 139 -3.84 4.96 -6.33
C PRO A 139 -3.79 6.38 -5.77
N ARG A 140 -4.73 7.26 -6.15
CA ARG A 140 -4.80 8.67 -5.71
C ARG A 140 -5.76 8.92 -4.55
N ALA A 141 -6.32 7.87 -3.95
CA ALA A 141 -7.25 8.04 -2.86
C ALA A 141 -6.58 8.62 -1.62
N ALA A 142 -7.28 9.56 -0.98
CA ALA A 142 -6.93 10.04 0.34
C ALA A 142 -7.12 8.92 1.38
N PRO A 143 -6.21 8.78 2.36
CA PRO A 143 -6.44 7.88 3.48
C PRO A 143 -7.65 8.36 4.30
N PRO A 144 -8.56 7.46 4.74
CA PRO A 144 -9.58 7.83 5.70
C PRO A 144 -8.95 8.13 7.07
N GLU A 145 -9.78 8.39 8.09
CA GLU A 145 -9.28 8.51 9.46
C GLU A 145 -8.68 7.18 9.90
N PRO A 146 -7.38 7.12 10.23
CA PRO A 146 -6.79 5.86 10.59
C PRO A 146 -7.26 5.41 11.97
N PRO A 147 -7.60 4.13 12.16
CA PRO A 147 -7.78 3.59 13.49
C PRO A 147 -6.43 3.51 14.24
N PRO A 148 -6.42 3.23 15.55
CA PRO A 148 -5.19 3.03 16.30
C PRO A 148 -4.31 1.95 15.68
N ALA A 149 -3.01 2.22 15.60
CA ALA A 149 -2.07 1.26 15.02
C ALA A 149 -1.74 0.13 16.02
N GLU A 150 -1.79 -1.11 15.53
CA GLU A 150 -1.25 -2.26 16.24
C GLU A 150 0.29 -2.22 16.19
N THR A 151 0.96 -2.52 17.29
CA THR A 151 2.44 -2.54 17.30
C THR A 151 2.92 -3.97 17.13
N ILE A 152 3.79 -4.19 16.12
CA ILE A 152 4.47 -5.47 15.88
C ILE A 152 5.97 -5.26 15.71
N THR A 153 6.74 -6.34 15.79
CA THR A 153 8.20 -6.30 15.63
C THR A 153 8.63 -6.61 14.19
N VAL A 154 9.87 -6.26 13.85
CA VAL A 154 10.51 -6.69 12.60
C VAL A 154 10.57 -8.23 12.51
N ALA A 155 10.72 -8.92 13.63
CA ALA A 155 10.71 -10.38 13.66
C ALA A 155 9.36 -10.94 13.19
N ASP A 156 8.25 -10.35 13.61
CA ASP A 156 6.90 -10.76 13.21
C ASP A 156 6.69 -10.56 11.70
N VAL A 157 7.13 -9.41 11.17
CA VAL A 157 7.07 -9.12 9.72
C VAL A 157 7.84 -10.16 8.92
N ARG A 158 9.03 -10.56 9.39
CA ARG A 158 9.88 -11.55 8.70
C ARG A 158 9.37 -12.97 8.83
N ALA A 159 8.72 -13.31 9.94
CA ALA A 159 8.12 -14.63 10.14
C ALA A 159 6.89 -14.85 9.23
N ALA A 160 6.19 -13.77 8.86
CA ALA A 160 4.96 -13.83 8.08
C ALA A 160 4.89 -12.75 6.98
N PRO A 161 5.82 -12.76 6.00
CA PRO A 161 5.97 -11.68 5.02
C PRO A 161 4.74 -11.44 4.13
N ALA A 162 3.86 -12.44 4.00
CA ALA A 162 2.63 -12.36 3.21
C ALA A 162 1.40 -11.90 4.01
N THR A 163 1.42 -11.96 5.36
CA THR A 163 0.20 -11.81 6.18
C THR A 163 0.34 -10.85 7.36
N TRP A 164 1.52 -10.27 7.60
CA TRP A 164 1.74 -9.32 8.69
C TRP A 164 0.90 -8.03 8.56
N LEU A 165 0.43 -7.70 7.36
CA LEU A 165 -0.35 -6.50 7.08
C LEU A 165 -1.77 -6.86 6.65
N ALA A 166 -2.71 -6.72 7.57
CA ALA A 166 -4.13 -6.88 7.30
C ALA A 166 -4.73 -5.58 6.74
N GLU A 167 -5.74 -5.71 5.88
CA GLU A 167 -6.50 -4.57 5.39
C GLU A 167 -7.21 -3.84 6.55
N ASP A 168 -7.27 -2.52 6.45
CA ASP A 168 -7.91 -1.60 7.39
C ASP A 168 -7.33 -1.61 8.81
N LYS A 169 -6.18 -2.26 8.99
CA LYS A 169 -5.45 -2.31 10.26
C LYS A 169 -4.07 -1.68 10.09
N PRO A 170 -3.87 -0.42 10.50
CA PRO A 170 -2.56 0.19 10.54
C PRO A 170 -1.65 -0.58 11.48
N VAL A 171 -0.42 -0.81 11.04
CA VAL A 171 0.59 -1.55 11.78
C VAL A 171 1.80 -0.64 11.98
N ARG A 172 2.14 -0.40 13.24
CA ARG A 172 3.37 0.26 13.67
C ARG A 172 4.45 -0.80 13.85
N VAL A 173 5.41 -0.82 12.93
CA VAL A 173 6.54 -1.74 13.02
C VAL A 173 7.64 -1.09 13.85
N VAL A 174 8.08 -1.81 14.88
CA VAL A 174 9.22 -1.48 15.72
C VAL A 174 10.31 -2.55 15.55
N ARG A 175 11.54 -2.23 15.96
CA ARG A 175 12.68 -3.14 15.86
C ARG A 175 12.51 -4.39 16.72
#